data_AF-A0AAV7IIN8-F1
#
_entry.id   AF-A0AAV7IIN8-F1
#
_cell.length_a   1.000
_cell.length_b   1.000
_cell.length_c   1.000
_cell.angle_alpha   90.00
_cell.angle_beta   90.00
_cell.angle_gamma   90.00
#
_symmetry.space_group_name_H-M   'P 1'
#
loop_
_entity.id
_entity.type
_entity.pdbx_description
1 polymer ?
#
loop_
_entity_poly.entity_id
_entity_poly.type
_entity_poly.pdbx_seq_one_letter_code
_entity_poly.pdbx_strand_id
1 'polypeptide(L)'
;MALYHTRQSEIDSSTSDEEISHWVIGDDCIDLCGYVDKVVGVKNVVVGREFNNRVINLLSVIVNNGGNSRICVLFWGNRATQLFGNLSERSIIAIKRAKARKRNSQFHDPENDVGPIELSTPQVSTIVIENFLFHPQRVPIPPQYQGKTTFNN
;
A
#
# COMPACT_ATOMS: atom_id res chain seq x y z
N MET A 1 -11.07 -25.68 -0.40
CA MET A 1 -10.96 -25.21 -1.81
C MET A 1 -11.56 -23.82 -2.07
N ALA A 2 -12.30 -23.20 -1.13
CA ALA A 2 -12.91 -21.87 -1.36
C ALA A 2 -11.95 -20.66 -1.26
N LEU A 3 -10.85 -20.75 -0.50
CA LEU A 3 -9.93 -19.62 -0.27
C LEU A 3 -9.03 -19.28 -1.48
N TYR A 4 -8.80 -20.23 -2.39
CA TYR A 4 -7.95 -20.02 -3.57
C TYR A 4 -8.69 -19.26 -4.67
N HIS A 5 -10.00 -19.46 -4.80
CA HIS A 5 -10.80 -18.78 -5.82
C HIS A 5 -10.98 -17.28 -5.54
N THR A 6 -11.10 -16.89 -4.27
CA THR A 6 -11.27 -15.48 -3.88
C THR A 6 -10.00 -14.65 -4.11
N ARG A 7 -8.82 -15.21 -3.78
CA ARG A 7 -7.53 -14.54 -4.05
C ARG A 7 -7.26 -14.38 -5.55
N GLN A 8 -7.64 -15.35 -6.37
CA GLN A 8 -7.39 -15.29 -7.80
C GLN A 8 -8.21 -14.16 -8.47
N SER A 9 -9.49 -14.01 -8.12
CA SER A 9 -10.34 -12.94 -8.66
C SER A 9 -9.93 -11.52 -8.23
N GLU A 10 -9.30 -11.38 -7.06
CA GLU A 10 -8.80 -10.09 -6.56
C GLU A 10 -7.48 -9.72 -7.23
N ILE A 11 -6.59 -10.69 -7.45
CA ILE A 11 -5.34 -10.50 -8.22
C ILE A 11 -5.64 -10.19 -9.69
N ASP A 12 -6.65 -10.82 -10.29
CA ASP A 12 -7.10 -10.58 -11.68
C ASP A 12 -7.64 -9.15 -11.91
N SER A 13 -7.85 -8.36 -10.85
CA SER A 13 -8.26 -6.95 -10.91
C SER A 13 -7.12 -5.95 -10.64
N SER A 14 -5.90 -6.44 -10.46
CA SER A 14 -4.73 -5.60 -10.25
C SER A 14 -4.34 -4.88 -11.52
N THR A 15 -3.75 -3.69 -11.38
CA THR A 15 -3.27 -2.93 -12.54
C THR A 15 -2.10 -3.67 -13.20
N SER A 16 -2.16 -3.89 -14.50
CA SER A 16 -1.12 -4.64 -15.22
C SER A 16 0.21 -3.87 -15.32
N ASP A 17 1.31 -4.60 -15.51
CA ASP A 17 2.63 -4.01 -15.78
C ASP A 17 2.60 -3.19 -17.09
N GLU A 18 1.86 -3.68 -18.09
CA GLU A 18 1.64 -3.00 -19.36
C GLU A 18 0.92 -1.66 -19.17
N GLU A 19 -0.15 -1.59 -18.37
CA GLU A 19 -0.84 -0.33 -18.07
C GLU A 19 0.10 0.66 -17.39
N ILE A 20 0.87 0.20 -16.39
CA ILE A 20 1.83 1.05 -15.66
C ILE A 20 2.91 1.58 -16.59
N SER A 21 3.38 0.77 -17.54
CA SER A 21 4.40 1.19 -18.51
C SER A 21 3.95 2.31 -19.45
N HIS A 22 2.64 2.49 -19.63
CA HIS A 22 2.06 3.54 -20.45
C HIS A 22 1.74 4.83 -19.69
N TRP A 23 1.90 4.87 -18.37
CA TRP A 23 1.62 6.07 -17.58
C TRP A 23 2.58 7.20 -17.91
N VAL A 24 2.03 8.41 -18.04
CA VAL A 24 2.81 9.60 -18.36
C VAL A 24 2.77 10.60 -17.20
N ILE A 25 3.91 11.22 -16.90
CA ILE A 25 3.98 12.28 -15.89
C ILE A 25 3.04 13.41 -16.30
N GLY A 26 2.11 13.76 -15.42
CA GLY A 26 1.10 14.79 -15.69
C GLY A 26 -0.32 14.23 -15.69
N ASP A 27 -0.50 12.95 -16.02
CA ASP A 27 -1.79 12.25 -15.99
C ASP A 27 -2.44 12.39 -14.61
N ASP A 28 -3.72 12.74 -14.58
CA ASP A 28 -4.47 13.04 -13.35
C ASP A 28 -5.70 12.15 -13.13
N CYS A 29 -5.81 11.09 -13.93
CA CYS A 29 -6.86 10.09 -13.84
C CYS A 29 -6.31 8.65 -13.81
N ILE A 30 -5.20 8.43 -13.10
CA ILE A 30 -4.61 7.09 -12.96
C ILE A 30 -5.37 6.28 -11.94
N ASP A 31 -5.77 5.07 -12.33
CA ASP A 31 -6.35 4.07 -11.44
C ASP A 31 -5.30 2.99 -11.16
N LEU A 32 -5.06 2.70 -9.88
CA LEU A 32 -4.09 1.71 -9.40
C LEU A 32 -4.81 0.72 -8.49
N CYS A 33 -4.65 -0.58 -8.75
CA CYS A 33 -5.04 -1.66 -7.86
C CYS A 33 -3.84 -2.59 -7.63
N GLY A 34 -3.55 -2.92 -6.38
CA GLY A 34 -2.45 -3.80 -6.01
C GLY A 34 -2.38 -4.04 -4.50
N TYR A 35 -1.30 -4.65 -4.03
CA TYR A 35 -1.05 -4.87 -2.61
C TYR A 35 -0.02 -3.90 -2.05
N VAL A 36 -0.23 -3.50 -0.80
CA VAL A 36 0.70 -2.70 -0.01
C VAL A 36 1.91 -3.57 0.30
N ASP A 37 3.02 -3.27 -0.35
CA ASP A 37 4.27 -4.01 -0.18
C ASP A 37 5.07 -3.47 1.01
N LYS A 38 5.12 -2.14 1.16
CA LYS A 38 5.81 -1.49 2.28
C LYS A 38 5.14 -0.18 2.65
N VAL A 39 4.94 0.05 3.96
CA VAL A 39 4.59 1.37 4.49
C VAL A 39 5.88 2.05 4.90
N VAL A 40 6.34 3.04 4.12
CA VAL A 40 7.62 3.74 4.40
C VAL A 40 7.51 4.59 5.65
N GLY A 41 6.32 5.15 5.91
CA GLY A 41 6.01 5.91 7.12
C GLY A 41 5.53 7.34 6.84
N VAL A 42 5.23 8.05 7.92
CA VAL A 42 4.77 9.45 7.87
C VAL A 42 5.95 10.38 8.12
N LYS A 43 6.06 11.42 7.28
CA LYS A 43 7.03 12.52 7.42
C LYS A 43 6.30 13.85 7.51
N ASN A 44 6.83 14.76 8.30
CA ASN A 44 6.42 16.16 8.29
C ASN A 44 7.18 16.89 7.19
N VAL A 45 6.45 17.40 6.19
CA VAL A 45 7.04 18.13 5.06
C VAL A 45 6.61 19.58 5.13
N VAL A 46 7.58 20.49 5.09
CA VAL A 46 7.31 21.92 4.96
C VAL A 46 7.00 22.21 3.50
N VAL A 47 5.79 22.67 3.23
CA VAL A 47 5.34 23.06 1.89
C VAL A 47 4.86 24.50 1.91
N GLY A 48 5.33 25.30 0.97
CA GLY A 48 5.05 26.73 0.91
C GLY A 48 6.09 27.47 0.09
N ARG A 49 5.81 28.73 -0.21
CA ARG A 49 6.84 29.69 -0.65
C ARG A 49 7.25 30.52 0.57
N GLU A 50 8.47 31.06 0.55
CA GLU A 50 9.25 31.67 1.65
C GLU A 50 8.49 32.35 2.80
N PHE A 51 7.32 32.94 2.57
CA PHE A 51 6.54 33.68 3.58
C PHE A 51 5.27 32.97 4.08
N ASN A 52 4.92 31.78 3.57
CA ASN A 52 3.74 31.04 3.98
C ASN A 52 4.02 29.52 4.01
N ASN A 53 4.94 29.15 4.89
CA ASN A 53 5.32 27.77 5.13
C ASN A 53 4.27 27.08 6.01
N ARG A 54 3.72 25.97 5.54
CA ARG A 54 2.85 25.10 6.32
C ARG A 54 3.49 23.72 6.41
N VAL A 55 3.44 23.12 7.60
CA VAL A 55 3.86 21.74 7.81
C VAL A 55 2.69 20.84 7.44
N ILE A 56 2.92 19.88 6.54
CA ILE A 56 1.93 18.91 6.10
C ILE A 56 2.49 17.50 6.25
N ASN A 57 1.67 16.59 6.77
CA ASN A 57 2.00 15.17 6.84
C ASN A 57 2.03 14.54 5.44
N LEU A 58 3.08 13.80 5.15
CA LEU A 58 3.23 12.98 3.96
C LEU A 58 3.37 11.52 4.39
N LEU A 59 2.47 10.66 3.94
CA LEU A 59 2.62 9.21 4.05
C LEU A 59 3.08 8.67 2.69
N SER A 60 4.17 7.92 2.70
CA SER A 60 4.67 7.20 1.53
C SER A 60 4.45 5.70 1.69
N VAL A 61 3.88 5.08 0.65
CA VAL A 61 3.54 3.66 0.59
C VAL A 61 4.04 3.11 -0.73
N ILE A 62 4.65 1.92 -0.69
CA ILE A 62 5.00 1.17 -1.89
C ILE A 62 3.89 0.16 -2.14
N VAL A 63 3.30 0.25 -3.33
CA VAL A 63 2.29 -0.67 -3.83
C VAL A 63 2.93 -1.53 -4.91
N ASN A 64 2.76 -2.85 -4.80
CA ASN A 64 3.11 -3.78 -5.85
C ASN A 64 1.82 -4.27 -6.52
N ASN A 65 1.84 -4.36 -7.84
CA ASN A 65 0.67 -4.66 -8.63
C ASN A 65 0.39 -6.17 -8.83
N GLY A 66 1.13 -7.07 -8.17
CA GLY A 66 1.06 -8.52 -8.47
C GLY A 66 2.12 -8.98 -9.46
N GLY A 67 2.71 -8.06 -10.23
CA GLY A 67 3.71 -8.33 -11.25
C GLY A 67 5.10 -7.82 -10.85
N ASN A 68 5.81 -7.28 -11.85
CA ASN A 68 7.17 -6.76 -11.67
C ASN A 68 7.20 -5.28 -11.27
N SER A 69 6.04 -4.61 -11.26
CA SER A 69 5.97 -3.17 -10.99
C SER A 69 5.74 -2.86 -9.52
N ARG A 70 6.61 -2.02 -8.97
CA ARG A 70 6.45 -1.40 -7.66
C ARG A 70 6.34 0.11 -7.84
N ILE A 71 5.33 0.70 -7.21
CA ILE A 71 4.91 2.08 -7.39
C ILE A 71 4.89 2.78 -6.04
N CYS A 72 5.52 3.94 -5.95
CA CYS A 72 5.41 4.81 -4.78
C CYS A 72 4.11 5.59 -4.86
N VAL A 73 3.31 5.54 -3.79
CA VAL A 73 2.08 6.29 -3.62
C VAL A 73 2.23 7.25 -2.43
N LEU A 74 1.85 8.50 -2.65
CA LEU A 74 1.98 9.60 -1.71
C LEU A 74 0.60 10.14 -1.29
N PHE A 75 0.32 10.02 0.01
CA PHE A 75 -0.86 10.59 0.65
C PHE A 75 -0.47 11.84 1.44
N TRP A 76 -1.26 12.91 1.32
CA TRP A 76 -0.93 14.21 1.90
C TRP A 76 -1.97 14.66 2.94
N GLY A 77 -1.50 15.38 3.97
CA GLY A 77 -2.33 16.03 4.98
C GLY A 77 -3.18 15.03 5.77
N ASN A 78 -4.46 15.33 5.92
CA ASN A 78 -5.38 14.51 6.71
C ASN A 78 -5.46 13.06 6.21
N ARG A 79 -5.31 12.82 4.90
CA ARG A 79 -5.30 11.46 4.35
C ARG A 79 -4.10 10.64 4.84
N ALA A 80 -2.93 11.27 4.95
CA ALA A 80 -1.73 10.62 5.49
C ALA A 80 -1.98 10.11 6.92
N THR A 81 -2.56 10.97 7.76
CA THR A 81 -2.85 10.63 9.17
C THR A 81 -3.94 9.55 9.29
N GLN A 82 -5.02 9.63 8.49
CA GLN A 82 -6.11 8.66 8.53
C GLN A 82 -5.67 7.26 8.06
N LEU A 83 -4.79 7.21 7.07
CA LEU A 83 -4.39 5.95 6.45
C LEU A 83 -3.23 5.26 7.17
N PHE A 84 -2.34 6.01 7.84
CA PHE A 84 -1.19 5.42 8.51
C PHE A 84 -1.56 4.37 9.57
N GLY A 85 -2.68 4.55 10.28
CA GLY A 85 -3.16 3.58 11.26
C GLY A 85 -3.95 2.40 10.67
N ASN A 86 -4.40 2.51 9.42
CA ASN A 86 -5.28 1.53 8.78
C ASN A 86 -4.59 0.70 7.70
N LEU A 87 -3.44 1.13 7.20
CA LEU A 87 -2.65 0.39 6.22
C LEU A 87 -1.72 -0.59 6.92
N SER A 88 -1.93 -1.88 6.66
CA SER A 88 -0.93 -2.91 6.95
C SER A 88 -0.19 -3.34 5.69
N GLU A 89 1.01 -3.87 5.83
CA GLU A 89 1.64 -4.64 4.75
C GLU A 89 0.71 -5.78 4.32
N ARG A 90 0.71 -6.10 3.03
CA ARG A 90 -0.15 -7.10 2.36
C ARG A 90 -1.64 -6.79 2.28
N SER A 91 -2.07 -5.59 2.66
CA SER A 91 -3.44 -5.12 2.39
C SER A 91 -3.61 -4.86 0.90
N ILE A 92 -4.79 -5.14 0.34
CA ILE A 92 -5.11 -4.67 -1.02
C ILE A 92 -5.50 -3.21 -0.94
N ILE A 93 -5.00 -2.42 -1.89
CA ILE A 93 -5.35 -1.02 -2.05
C ILE A 93 -5.78 -0.77 -3.50
N ALA A 94 -6.94 -0.15 -3.63
CA ALA A 94 -7.44 0.37 -4.90
C ALA A 94 -7.56 1.90 -4.80
N ILE A 95 -6.94 2.59 -5.74
CA ILE A 95 -6.88 4.05 -5.82
C ILE A 95 -7.43 4.45 -7.18
N LYS A 96 -8.39 5.37 -7.19
CA LYS A 96 -8.91 5.95 -8.43
C LYS A 96 -8.57 7.42 -8.54
N ARG A 97 -8.33 7.89 -9.76
CA ARG A 97 -8.04 9.31 -10.08
C ARG A 97 -6.82 9.85 -9.33
N ALA A 98 -5.75 9.06 -9.28
CA ALA A 98 -4.45 9.49 -8.80
C ALA A 98 -3.72 10.32 -9.87
N LYS A 99 -2.72 11.09 -9.43
CA LYS A 99 -1.91 11.93 -10.30
C LYS A 99 -0.49 11.39 -10.43
N ALA A 100 -0.09 11.06 -11.64
CA ALA A 100 1.28 10.67 -11.95
C ALA A 100 2.22 11.87 -11.85
N ARG A 101 3.28 11.69 -11.06
CA ARG A 101 4.33 12.68 -10.83
C ARG A 101 5.68 12.05 -11.12
N LYS A 102 6.63 12.89 -11.53
CA LYS A 102 8.03 12.50 -11.52
C LYS A 102 8.42 12.19 -10.08
N ARG A 103 9.00 11.02 -9.85
CA ARG A 103 9.47 10.65 -8.53
C ARG A 103 10.50 11.66 -8.02
N ASN A 104 10.32 12.11 -6.77
CA ASN A 104 11.26 13.04 -6.17
C ASN A 104 12.47 12.29 -5.59
N SER A 105 13.63 12.45 -6.23
CA SER A 105 14.89 11.81 -5.81
C SER A 105 15.37 12.23 -4.42
N GLN A 106 14.92 13.38 -3.90
CA GLN A 106 15.38 13.89 -2.59
C GLN A 106 14.72 13.18 -1.39
N PHE A 107 13.61 12.48 -1.61
CA PHE A 107 12.88 11.77 -0.55
C PHE A 107 12.84 10.26 -0.78
N HIS A 108 13.67 9.77 -1.70
CA HIS A 108 13.79 8.37 -2.06
C HIS A 108 14.83 7.68 -1.18
N ASP A 109 14.48 6.50 -0.69
CA ASP A 109 15.44 5.55 -0.14
C ASP A 109 15.85 4.61 -1.29
N PRO A 110 17.13 4.64 -1.72
CA PRO A 110 17.64 3.95 -2.90
C PRO A 110 17.47 2.42 -2.87
N GLU A 111 17.23 1.85 -1.69
CA GLU A 111 16.96 0.40 -1.54
C GLU A 111 15.56 0.01 -2.02
N ASN A 112 14.65 0.98 -2.20
CA ASN A 112 13.32 0.71 -2.71
C ASN A 112 13.34 0.68 -4.24
N ASP A 113 13.50 -0.53 -4.79
CA ASP A 113 13.31 -0.86 -6.21
C ASP A 113 11.88 -0.56 -6.64
N VAL A 114 11.69 0.62 -7.22
CA VAL A 114 10.41 1.24 -7.57
C VAL A 114 10.66 2.11 -8.79
N GLY A 115 9.69 2.19 -9.69
CA GLY A 115 9.81 2.92 -10.95
C GLY A 115 10.06 4.44 -10.83
N PRO A 116 10.27 5.13 -11.97
CA PRO A 116 10.56 6.57 -12.02
C PRO A 116 9.33 7.46 -11.80
N ILE A 117 8.12 6.89 -11.76
CA ILE A 117 6.85 7.59 -11.53
C ILE A 117 6.37 7.29 -10.12
N GLU A 118 5.84 8.31 -9.46
CA GLU A 118 5.09 8.18 -8.21
C GLU A 118 3.65 8.70 -8.39
N LEU A 119 2.73 8.18 -7.61
CA LEU A 119 1.34 8.63 -7.62
C LEU A 119 1.06 9.53 -6.42
N SER A 120 0.60 10.74 -6.68
CA SER A 120 0.04 11.62 -5.65
C SER A 120 -1.48 11.46 -5.62
N THR A 121 -2.07 11.35 -4.43
CA THR A 121 -3.53 11.23 -4.27
C THR A 121 -4.16 12.58 -3.90
N PRO A 122 -4.65 13.39 -4.87
CA PRO A 122 -5.43 14.59 -4.55
C PRO A 122 -6.74 14.26 -3.80
N GLN A 123 -7.41 15.29 -3.28
CA GLN A 123 -8.68 15.13 -2.57
C GLN A 123 -9.80 14.49 -3.41
N VAL A 124 -9.71 14.59 -4.73
CA VAL A 124 -10.67 13.97 -5.66
C VAL A 124 -10.47 12.46 -5.83
N SER A 125 -9.33 11.91 -5.41
CA SER A 125 -9.05 10.48 -5.57
C SER A 125 -9.90 9.66 -4.60
N THR A 126 -10.39 8.52 -5.05
CA THR A 126 -11.06 7.53 -4.19
C THR A 126 -10.04 6.48 -3.76
N ILE A 127 -10.08 6.06 -2.49
CA ILE A 127 -9.15 5.07 -1.94
C ILE A 127 -9.99 4.02 -1.21
N VAL A 128 -9.80 2.75 -1.57
CA VAL A 128 -10.40 1.59 -0.92
C VAL A 128 -9.27 0.70 -0.43
N ILE A 129 -9.34 0.26 0.82
CA ILE A 129 -8.33 -0.61 1.44
C ILE A 129 -9.05 -1.82 2.00
N GLU A 130 -8.55 -3.00 1.63
CA GLU A 130 -9.03 -4.27 2.14
C GLU A 130 -7.88 -4.94 2.91
N ASN A 131 -8.01 -4.91 4.23
CA ASN A 131 -7.06 -5.54 5.13
C ASN A 131 -7.42 -7.01 5.27
N PHE A 132 -6.55 -7.90 4.80
CA PHE A 132 -6.66 -9.31 5.19
C PHE A 132 -6.17 -9.44 6.63
N LEU A 133 -7.11 -9.62 7.55
CA LEU A 133 -6.79 -10.21 8.85
C LEU A 133 -6.25 -11.61 8.56
N PHE A 134 -4.93 -11.77 8.58
CA PHE A 134 -4.35 -13.07 8.89
C PHE A 134 -4.86 -13.41 10.29
N HIS A 135 -6.00 -14.10 10.38
CA HIS A 135 -6.19 -15.00 11.49
C HIS A 135 -5.07 -16.02 11.31
N PRO A 136 -4.06 -16.09 12.19
CA PRO A 136 -3.30 -17.32 12.27
C PRO A 136 -4.36 -18.38 12.53
N GLN A 137 -4.69 -19.19 11.53
CA GLN A 137 -5.41 -20.41 11.78
C GLN A 137 -4.56 -21.10 12.84
N ARG A 138 -5.05 -21.13 14.08
CA ARG A 138 -4.55 -22.06 15.08
C ARG A 138 -4.64 -23.40 14.39
N VAL A 139 -3.52 -23.91 13.92
CA VAL A 139 -3.43 -25.30 13.49
C VAL A 139 -4.03 -26.08 14.65
N PRO A 140 -5.13 -26.82 14.46
CA PRO A 140 -5.64 -27.66 15.53
C PRO A 140 -4.46 -28.54 15.94
N ILE A 141 -3.98 -28.36 17.17
CA ILE A 141 -2.93 -29.22 17.71
C ILE A 141 -3.49 -30.63 17.54
N PRO A 142 -2.80 -31.53 16.81
CA PRO A 142 -3.28 -32.89 16.67
C PRO A 142 -3.53 -33.44 18.08
N PRO A 143 -4.63 -34.17 18.34
CA PRO A 143 -4.98 -34.65 19.69
C PRO A 143 -3.90 -35.54 20.35
N GLN A 144 -2.86 -35.88 19.59
CA GLN A 144 -1.68 -36.66 19.98
C GLN A 144 -0.70 -35.87 20.86
N TYR A 145 -0.79 -34.52 20.89
CA TYR A 145 0.09 -33.65 21.70
C TYR A 145 -0.60 -33.03 22.92
N GLN A 146 -1.81 -33.48 23.28
CA GLN A 146 -2.36 -33.20 24.61
C GLN A 146 -1.65 -34.12 25.62
N GLY A 147 -0.46 -33.70 26.04
CA GLY A 147 0.29 -34.38 27.09
C GLY A 147 -0.58 -34.55 28.33
N LYS A 148 -0.76 -35.81 28.76
CA LYS A 148 -1.28 -36.14 30.08
C LYS A 148 -0.38 -35.49 31.13
N THR A 149 -0.83 -34.38 31.69
CA THR A 149 -0.29 -33.88 32.95
C THR A 149 -0.91 -34.72 34.07
N THR A 150 -0.33 -35.89 34.34
CA THR A 150 -0.54 -36.57 35.63
C THR A 150 0.27 -35.80 36.67
N PHE A 151 -0.41 -35.01 37.49
CA PHE A 151 0.10 -34.61 38.79
C PHE A 151 -0.02 -35.82 39.72
N ASN A 152 1.11 -36.37 40.16
CA ASN A 152 1.14 -37.25 41.32
C ASN A 152 1.32 -36.38 42.57
N ASN A 153 0.52 -36.70 43.59
CA ASN A 153 0.48 -36.11 44.93
C ASN A 153 1.86 -35.97 45.60
#